data_AF-A0A357MXA8-F1
#
_entry.id   AF-A0A357MXA8-F1
#
_cell.length_a   1.000
_cell.length_b   1.000
_cell.length_c   1.000
_cell.angle_alpha   90.00
_cell.angle_beta   90.00
_cell.angle_gamma   90.00
#
_symmetry.space_group_name_H-M   'P 1'
#
loop_
_entity.id
_entity.type
_entity.pdbx_description
1 polymer ?
#
loop_
_entity_poly.entity_id
_entity_poly.type
_entity_poly.pdbx_seq_one_letter_code
_entity_poly.pdbx_strand_id
1 'polypeptide(L)'
;VVRGADLLDSTARQILLQQALGLPVPRYWHLPLLLDAPGHKLSKSLAALPADSSRPVPVLRQLWQLLGQAPNGLDGVDDLHALLAAARQAFDPARLPRSDILIGAGLPPAGALSAPMLQNPLSPT
;
A
#
# COMPACT_ATOMS: atom_id res chain seq x y z
N VAL A 1 0.39 -16.10 -1.24
CA VAL A 1 1.26 -15.06 -0.66
C VAL A 1 0.97 -13.74 -1.35
N VAL A 2 0.44 -12.76 -0.61
CA VAL A 2 0.25 -11.39 -1.10
C VAL A 2 1.27 -10.50 -0.39
N ARG A 3 2.09 -9.76 -1.12
CA ARG A 3 3.18 -8.92 -0.58
C ARG A 3 3.58 -7.81 -1.57
N GLY A 4 4.47 -6.91 -1.19
CA GLY A 4 4.96 -5.85 -2.09
C GLY A 4 5.84 -6.36 -3.25
N ALA A 5 5.85 -5.61 -4.35
CA ALA A 5 6.66 -5.89 -5.54
C ALA A 5 8.17 -5.73 -5.34
N ASP A 6 8.60 -5.07 -4.26
CA ASP A 6 9.99 -5.03 -3.82
C ASP A 6 10.55 -6.42 -3.49
N LEU A 7 9.68 -7.40 -3.20
CA LEU A 7 10.07 -8.78 -2.89
C LEU A 7 9.98 -9.71 -4.11
N LEU A 8 9.72 -9.21 -5.31
CA LEU A 8 9.53 -10.03 -6.52
C LEU A 8 10.75 -10.90 -6.80
N ASP A 9 11.96 -10.34 -6.79
CA ASP A 9 13.21 -11.05 -7.07
C ASP A 9 13.50 -12.19 -6.09
N SER A 10 13.00 -12.09 -4.86
CA SER A 10 13.15 -13.16 -3.86
C SER A 10 12.27 -14.39 -4.14
N THR A 11 11.21 -14.21 -4.94
CA THR A 11 10.19 -15.24 -5.21
C THR A 11 10.78 -16.43 -5.95
N ALA A 12 11.63 -16.19 -6.97
CA ALA A 12 12.24 -17.27 -7.74
C ALA A 12 13.09 -18.19 -6.84
N ARG A 13 13.93 -17.60 -5.97
CA ARG A 13 14.74 -18.36 -5.00
C ARG A 13 13.87 -19.12 -3.99
N GLN A 14 12.80 -18.51 -3.51
CA GLN A 14 11.86 -19.17 -2.60
C GLN A 14 11.14 -20.35 -3.28
N ILE A 15 10.75 -20.22 -4.54
CA ILE A 15 10.14 -21.32 -5.31
C ILE A 15 11.12 -22.48 -5.46
N LEU A 16 12.37 -22.18 -5.82
CA LEU A 16 13.43 -23.19 -5.96
C LEU A 16 13.64 -23.95 -4.63
N LEU A 17 13.69 -23.23 -3.51
CA LEU A 17 13.79 -23.84 -2.18
C LEU A 17 12.57 -24.72 -1.85
N GLN A 18 11.35 -24.25 -2.15
CA GLN A 18 10.13 -25.03 -1.92
C GLN A 18 10.14 -26.34 -2.72
N GLN A 19 10.57 -26.30 -3.99
CA GLN A 19 10.72 -27.48 -4.83
C GLN A 19 11.76 -28.45 -4.27
N ALA A 20 12.93 -27.95 -3.85
CA ALA A 20 13.99 -28.77 -3.25
C ALA A 20 13.54 -29.46 -1.95
N LEU A 21 12.65 -28.82 -1.19
CA LEU A 21 12.10 -29.36 0.05
C LEU A 21 10.82 -30.19 -0.16
N GLY A 22 10.34 -30.37 -1.40
CA GLY A 22 9.10 -31.09 -1.68
C GLY A 22 7.83 -30.39 -1.15
N LEU A 23 7.87 -29.07 -0.98
CA LEU A 23 6.76 -28.27 -0.46
C LEU A 23 5.86 -27.76 -1.59
N PRO A 24 4.55 -27.56 -1.33
CA PRO A 24 3.64 -26.96 -2.30
C PRO A 24 4.05 -25.52 -2.62
N VAL A 25 3.96 -25.14 -3.90
CA VAL A 25 4.21 -23.77 -4.34
C VAL A 25 2.91 -22.95 -4.24
N PRO A 26 2.84 -21.89 -3.41
CA PRO A 26 1.65 -21.07 -3.28
C PRO A 26 1.48 -20.16 -4.49
N ARG A 27 0.28 -19.63 -4.67
CA ARG A 27 0.03 -18.52 -5.60
C ARG A 27 0.60 -17.23 -5.01
N TYR A 28 1.27 -16.43 -5.84
CA TYR A 28 1.83 -15.14 -5.46
C TYR A 28 1.05 -13.99 -6.10
N TRP A 29 0.89 -12.91 -5.34
CA TRP A 29 0.47 -11.62 -5.85
C TRP A 29 1.40 -10.55 -5.28
N HIS A 30 2.01 -9.76 -6.16
CA HIS A 30 2.92 -8.69 -5.80
C HIS A 30 2.22 -7.35 -6.00
N LEU A 31 1.86 -6.70 -4.90
CA LEU A 31 1.21 -5.39 -4.93
C LEU A 31 2.20 -4.34 -5.45
N PRO A 32 1.78 -3.44 -6.35
CA PRO A 32 2.62 -2.35 -6.82
C PRO A 32 3.08 -1.43 -5.69
N LEU A 33 4.17 -0.73 -5.94
CA LEU A 33 4.76 0.18 -4.97
C LEU A 33 4.06 1.52 -4.99
N LEU A 34 3.97 2.13 -3.80
CA LEU A 34 3.69 3.55 -3.68
C LEU A 34 4.97 4.32 -3.97
N LEU A 35 4.89 5.25 -4.92
CA LEU A 35 5.97 6.12 -5.31
C LEU A 35 5.62 7.57 -4.97
N ASP A 36 6.61 8.37 -4.58
CA ASP A 36 6.43 9.81 -4.41
C ASP A 36 6.35 10.54 -5.77
N ALA A 37 6.06 11.84 -5.75
CA ALA A 37 5.92 12.67 -6.95
C ALA A 37 7.13 12.59 -7.92
N PRO A 38 8.39 12.58 -7.46
CA PRO A 38 9.55 12.34 -8.33
C PRO A 38 9.77 10.87 -8.72
N GLY A 39 8.93 9.93 -8.27
CA GLY A 39 8.97 8.51 -8.67
C GLY A 39 9.86 7.63 -7.78
N HIS A 40 10.33 8.12 -6.64
CA HIS A 40 11.07 7.31 -5.68
C HIS A 40 10.12 6.45 -4.84
N LYS A 41 10.56 5.26 -4.45
CA LYS A 41 9.81 4.38 -3.55
C LYS A 41 9.51 5.10 -2.24
N LEU A 42 8.24 5.15 -1.86
CA LEU A 42 7.82 5.85 -0.63
C LEU A 42 8.53 5.27 0.60
N SER A 43 8.71 3.94 0.67
CA SER A 43 9.41 3.24 1.76
C SER A 43 10.90 3.61 1.92
N LYS A 44 11.48 4.32 0.95
CA LYS A 44 12.85 4.85 0.99
C LYS A 44 12.90 6.37 0.84
N SER A 45 11.74 7.01 0.67
CA SER A 45 11.61 8.45 0.60
C SER A 45 11.51 9.00 2.02
N LEU A 46 12.12 10.16 2.28
CA LEU A 46 12.00 10.91 3.54
C LEU A 46 10.55 11.35 3.83
N ALA A 47 9.60 11.06 2.93
CA ALA A 47 8.17 11.39 3.00
C ALA A 47 7.26 10.23 3.45
N ALA A 48 7.77 9.04 3.77
CA ALA A 48 6.96 7.99 4.39
C ALA A 48 6.61 8.34 5.83
N LEU A 49 5.52 9.09 6.01
CA LEU A 49 4.94 9.29 7.33
C LEU A 49 4.38 7.96 7.85
N PRO A 50 4.52 7.67 9.15
CA PRO A 50 3.83 6.55 9.77
C PRO A 50 2.32 6.76 9.59
N ALA A 51 1.61 5.67 9.32
CA ALA A 51 0.15 5.71 9.35
C ALA A 51 -0.31 6.19 10.73
N ASP A 52 -1.18 7.21 10.76
CA ASP A 52 -1.78 7.68 12.00
C ASP A 52 -2.72 6.60 12.57
N SER A 53 -2.18 5.81 13.49
CA SER A 53 -2.92 4.74 14.17
C SER A 53 -3.98 5.28 15.14
N SER A 54 -3.92 6.56 15.52
CA SER A 54 -4.95 7.20 16.34
C SER A 54 -6.20 7.55 15.51
N ARG A 55 -6.06 7.64 14.18
CA ARG A 55 -7.15 7.91 13.24
C ARG A 55 -7.12 6.93 12.05
N PRO A 56 -7.40 5.63 12.28
CA PRO A 56 -7.22 4.60 11.27
C PRO A 56 -8.25 4.65 10.14
N VAL A 57 -9.47 5.13 10.40
CA VAL A 57 -10.56 5.14 9.41
C VAL A 57 -10.21 5.97 8.15
N PRO A 58 -9.76 7.24 8.27
CA PRO A 58 -9.27 8.00 7.11
C PRO A 58 -8.14 7.31 6.34
N VAL A 59 -7.16 6.73 7.04
CA VAL A 59 -6.04 6.01 6.42
C VAL A 59 -6.55 4.82 5.60
N LEU A 60 -7.43 4.01 6.18
CA LEU A 60 -7.96 2.83 5.51
C LEU A 60 -8.82 3.18 4.30
N ARG A 61 -9.60 4.27 4.35
CA ARG A 61 -10.35 4.77 3.18
C ARG A 61 -9.40 5.20 2.05
N GLN A 62 -8.29 5.84 2.39
CA GLN A 62 -7.28 6.21 1.39
C GLN A 62 -6.62 4.97 0.78
N LEU A 63 -6.22 3.99 1.62
CA LEU A 63 -5.65 2.73 1.14
C LEU A 63 -6.63 1.94 0.27
N TRP A 64 -7.93 1.95 0.60
CA TRP A 64 -8.99 1.35 -0.22
C TRP A 64 -9.02 1.94 -1.64
N GLN A 65 -8.91 3.26 -1.76
CA GLN A 65 -8.82 3.94 -3.05
C GLN A 65 -7.52 3.60 -3.80
N LEU A 66 -6.37 3.58 -3.11
CA LEU A 66 -5.09 3.21 -3.72
C LEU A 66 -5.07 1.76 -4.21
N LEU A 67 -5.79 0.86 -3.52
CA LEU A 67 -6.01 -0.53 -3.95
C LEU A 67 -6.99 -0.65 -5.13
N GLY A 68 -7.45 0.47 -5.69
CA GLY A 68 -8.33 0.51 -6.85
C GLY A 68 -9.76 0.08 -6.56
N GLN A 69 -10.18 0.01 -5.29
CA GLN A 69 -11.49 -0.51 -4.89
C GLN A 69 -12.62 0.51 -5.12
N ALA A 70 -13.87 0.09 -4.95
CA ALA A 70 -15.05 0.92 -5.27
C ALA A 70 -15.27 1.93 -4.13
N PRO A 71 -15.29 3.24 -4.37
CA PRO A 71 -15.49 4.22 -3.29
C PRO A 71 -16.76 3.95 -2.49
N ASN A 72 -17.84 3.59 -3.18
CA ASN A 72 -19.14 3.27 -2.61
C ASN A 72 -19.16 2.02 -1.72
N GLY A 73 -18.13 1.15 -1.79
CA GLY A 73 -18.02 -0.02 -0.94
C GLY A 73 -17.87 0.29 0.55
N LEU A 74 -17.55 1.54 0.89
CA LEU A 74 -17.37 2.00 2.28
C LEU A 74 -18.26 3.21 2.64
N ASP A 75 -19.27 3.55 1.83
CA ASP A 75 -20.10 4.73 2.05
C ASP A 75 -20.83 4.68 3.41
N GLY A 76 -20.81 5.80 4.14
CA GLY A 76 -21.48 5.92 5.44
C GLY A 76 -20.85 5.12 6.60
N VAL A 77 -19.68 4.50 6.41
CA VAL A 77 -19.04 3.66 7.42
C VAL A 77 -17.90 4.36 8.17
N ASP A 78 -18.17 4.90 9.35
CA ASP A 78 -17.19 5.74 10.08
C ASP A 78 -16.54 5.06 11.30
N ASP A 79 -16.93 3.83 11.58
CA ASP A 79 -16.31 2.98 12.61
C ASP A 79 -15.29 2.01 11.99
N LEU A 80 -14.19 1.75 12.70
CA LEU A 80 -13.11 0.88 12.23
C LEU A 80 -13.59 -0.55 11.99
N HIS A 81 -14.35 -1.12 12.92
CA HIS A 81 -14.80 -2.51 12.82
C HIS A 81 -15.80 -2.67 11.67
N ALA A 82 -16.77 -1.76 11.58
CA ALA A 82 -17.71 -1.71 10.47
C ALA A 82 -17.00 -1.50 9.12
N LEU A 83 -15.97 -0.65 9.07
CA LEU A 83 -15.20 -0.38 7.85
C LEU A 83 -14.48 -1.64 7.37
N LEU A 84 -13.81 -2.37 8.27
CA LEU A 84 -13.14 -3.63 7.92
C LEU A 84 -14.15 -4.70 7.49
N ALA A 85 -15.33 -4.74 8.12
CA ALA A 85 -16.39 -5.67 7.74
C ALA A 85 -16.94 -5.37 6.33
N ALA A 86 -17.21 -4.09 6.03
CA ALA A 86 -17.65 -3.64 4.71
C ALA A 86 -16.57 -3.87 3.64
N ALA A 87 -15.31 -3.51 3.95
CA ALA A 87 -14.17 -3.74 3.07
C ALA A 87 -14.04 -5.22 2.70
N ARG A 88 -14.15 -6.13 3.67
CA ARG A 88 -14.10 -7.58 3.43
C ARG A 88 -15.21 -8.06 2.48
N GLN A 89 -16.40 -7.49 2.57
CA GLN A 89 -17.54 -7.87 1.72
C GLN A 89 -17.41 -7.31 0.30
N ALA A 90 -16.90 -6.07 0.18
CA ALA A 90 -16.83 -5.36 -1.09
C ALA A 90 -15.49 -5.55 -1.85
N PHE A 91 -14.49 -6.21 -1.25
CA PHE A 91 -13.16 -6.32 -1.82
C PHE A 91 -13.17 -7.14 -3.12
N ASP A 92 -12.69 -6.55 -4.19
CA ASP A 92 -12.52 -7.17 -5.49
C ASP A 92 -11.02 -7.27 -5.85
N PRO A 93 -10.42 -8.48 -5.79
CA PRO A 93 -9.03 -8.70 -6.20
C PRO A 93 -8.74 -8.32 -7.65
N ALA A 94 -9.74 -8.39 -8.55
CA ALA A 94 -9.56 -8.08 -9.97
C ALA A 94 -9.23 -6.60 -10.21
N ARG A 95 -9.55 -5.74 -9.23
CA ARG A 95 -9.33 -4.29 -9.29
C ARG A 95 -8.00 -3.83 -8.69
N LEU A 96 -7.24 -4.76 -8.12
CA LEU A 96 -5.90 -4.44 -7.62
C LEU A 96 -5.05 -3.84 -8.76
N PRO A 97 -4.32 -2.76 -8.50
CA PRO A 97 -3.49 -2.11 -9.50
C PRO A 97 -2.39 -3.05 -9.98
N ARG A 98 -1.99 -2.88 -11.24
CA ARG A 98 -0.94 -3.67 -11.90
C ARG A 98 0.34 -2.89 -12.17
N SER A 99 0.32 -1.59 -11.89
CA SER A 99 1.44 -0.67 -12.06
C SER A 99 1.64 0.11 -10.77
N ASP A 100 2.87 0.58 -10.55
CA ASP A 100 3.20 1.42 -9.40
C ASP A 100 2.31 2.66 -9.35
N ILE A 101 2.00 3.09 -8.13
CA ILE A 101 1.03 4.13 -7.84
C ILE A 101 1.80 5.39 -7.47
N LEU A 102 1.75 6.39 -8.34
CA LEU A 102 2.29 7.72 -8.06
C LEU A 102 1.37 8.46 -7.10
N ILE A 103 1.87 8.80 -5.92
CA ILE A 103 1.17 9.69 -4.99
C ILE A 103 1.48 11.14 -5.39
N GLY A 104 0.63 11.70 -6.25
CA GLY A 104 0.64 13.13 -6.59
C GLY A 104 -0.09 13.98 -5.54
N ALA A 105 0.24 15.27 -5.48
CA ALA A 105 -0.39 16.30 -4.62
C ALA A 105 -1.90 16.54 -4.86
N GLY A 106 -2.56 15.69 -5.67
CA GLY A 106 -3.96 15.78 -6.07
C GLY A 106 -4.90 14.75 -5.43
N LEU A 107 -4.41 13.87 -4.56
CA LEU A 107 -5.30 13.31 -3.54
C LEU A 107 -5.58 14.46 -2.56
N PRO A 108 -6.85 14.73 -2.15
CA PRO A 108 -7.11 15.73 -1.12
C PRO A 108 -6.15 15.46 0.05
N PRO A 109 -5.65 16.49 0.77
CA PRO A 109 -4.83 16.28 1.95
C PRO A 109 -5.67 15.50 2.96
N ALA A 110 -5.63 14.18 2.86
CA ALA A 110 -6.17 13.29 3.83
C ALA A 110 -5.28 13.57 5.03
N GLY A 111 -5.86 14.21 6.05
CA GLY A 111 -5.21 14.64 7.29
C GLY A 111 -4.51 13.53 8.09
N ALA A 112 -4.29 12.35 7.50
CA ALA A 112 -3.59 11.20 8.06
C ALA A 112 -2.34 10.78 7.23
N LEU A 113 -2.12 11.37 6.04
CA LEU A 113 -0.88 11.28 5.24
C LEU A 113 -0.52 12.69 4.73
N SER A 114 -0.43 13.66 5.64
CA SER A 114 -0.16 15.07 5.30
C SER A 114 1.32 15.38 5.24
N ALA A 115 1.85 15.76 4.06
CA ALA A 115 3.10 16.53 3.99
C ALA A 115 2.87 17.93 4.58
N PRO A 116 3.72 18.42 5.51
CA PRO A 116 4.76 19.37 5.09
C PRO A 116 6.11 19.30 5.87
N MET A 117 7.15 19.67 5.13
CA MET A 117 8.49 20.20 5.48
C MET A 117 9.10 20.00 6.87
N LEU A 118 10.33 19.44 6.89
CA LEU A 118 11.49 20.12 7.46
C LEU A 118 12.74 19.81 6.63
N GLN A 119 13.41 20.87 6.23
CA GLN A 119 14.75 20.88 5.64
C GLN A 119 15.68 20.10 6.57
N ASN A 120 16.31 19.04 6.08
CA ASN A 120 17.53 18.55 6.69
C ASN A 120 18.63 18.72 5.63
N PRO A 121 19.64 19.58 5.86
CA PRO A 121 20.71 19.77 4.90
C PRO A 121 21.42 18.44 4.66
N LEU A 122 21.84 18.22 3.41
CA LEU A 122 22.66 17.08 3.01
C LEU A 122 23.85 16.98 3.96
N SER A 123 23.99 15.85 4.67
CA SER A 123 25.26 15.52 5.31
C SER A 123 26.31 15.33 4.21
N PRO A 124 27.42 16.07 4.25
CA PRO A 124 28.51 15.86 3.31
C PRO A 124 29.16 14.51 3.60
N THR A 125 29.42 13.78 2.51
CA THR A 125 30.28 12.59 2.45
C THR A 125 31.65 12.81 3.04
#